data_AF-A0A4Y8S493-F1
#
_entry.id   AF-A0A4Y8S493-F1
#
_cell.length_a   1.000
_cell.length_b   1.000
_cell.length_c   1.000
_cell.angle_alpha   90.00
_cell.angle_beta   90.00
_cell.angle_gamma   90.00
#
_symmetry.space_group_name_H-M   'P 1'
#
loop_
_entity.id
_entity.type
_entity.pdbx_description
1 polymer ?
#
loop_
_entity_poly.entity_id
_entity_poly.type
_entity_poly.pdbx_seq_one_letter_code
_entity_poly.pdbx_strand_id
1 'polypeptide(L)' 'MDDKYKGTTVNERLYLSGLMDKFDKAVSEKNVDVIISILEEVELTGSNIDEILKFNKLIDQV' A
#
# COMPACT_ATOMS: atom_id res chain seq x y z
N MET A 1 -1.95 20.53 -0.87
CA MET A 1 -1.89 19.09 -0.58
C MET A 1 -3.22 18.75 0.04
N ASP A 2 -3.97 17.86 -0.61
CA ASP A 2 -5.28 17.45 -0.13
C ASP A 2 -5.06 16.63 1.15
N ASP A 3 -5.57 17.07 2.30
CA ASP A 3 -5.45 16.34 3.57
C ASP A 3 -6.35 15.09 3.61
N LYS A 4 -6.70 14.50 2.44
CA LYS A 4 -7.72 13.44 2.26
C LYS A 4 -7.49 12.24 3.17
N TYR A 5 -6.23 11.93 3.44
CA TYR A 5 -5.81 10.75 4.21
C TYR A 5 -5.02 11.11 5.48
N LYS A 6 -5.16 12.34 5.97
CA LYS A 6 -4.48 12.78 7.18
C LYS A 6 -5.10 12.14 8.41
N GLY A 7 -4.25 11.57 9.27
CA GLY A 7 -4.68 10.90 10.50
C GLY A 7 -5.30 9.51 10.28
N THR A 8 -5.25 8.97 9.07
CA THR A 8 -5.71 7.61 8.76
C THR A 8 -4.55 6.63 8.74
N THR A 9 -4.82 5.37 9.08
CA THR A 9 -3.93 4.22 8.84
C THR A 9 -3.93 3.82 7.36
N VAL A 10 -2.98 2.97 6.96
CA VAL A 10 -2.86 2.45 5.59
C VAL A 10 -4.13 1.71 5.15
N ASN A 11 -4.67 0.85 6.00
CA ASN A 11 -5.88 0.07 5.70
C ASN A 11 -7.08 0.99 5.49
N GLU A 12 -7.23 2.03 6.31
CA GLU A 12 -8.29 3.02 6.14
C GLU A 12 -8.15 3.78 4.81
N ARG A 13 -6.93 4.10 4.37
CA ARG A 13 -6.72 4.70 3.04
C ARG A 13 -7.15 3.78 1.91
N LEU A 14 -6.76 2.51 1.97
CA LEU A 14 -7.12 1.48 0.99
C LEU A 14 -8.64 1.26 0.93
N TYR A 15 -9.31 1.32 2.09
CA TYR A 15 -10.76 1.23 2.17
C TYR A 15 -11.44 2.46 1.56
N LEU A 16 -11.01 3.67 1.93
CA LEU A 16 -11.56 4.93 1.41
C LEU A 16 -11.31 5.13 -0.08
N SER A 17 -10.23 4.57 -0.63
CA SER A 17 -9.94 4.60 -2.07
C SER A 17 -10.67 3.51 -2.86
N GLY A 18 -11.26 2.51 -2.19
CA GLY A 18 -11.85 1.34 -2.85
C GLY A 18 -10.81 0.38 -3.46
N LEU A 19 -9.53 0.49 -3.07
CA LEU A 19 -8.45 -0.33 -3.59
C LEU A 19 -8.10 -1.53 -2.71
N MET A 20 -8.77 -1.71 -1.57
CA MET A 20 -8.51 -2.79 -0.61
C MET A 20 -8.52 -4.18 -1.26
N ASP A 21 -9.58 -4.54 -2.00
CA ASP A 21 -9.66 -5.85 -2.66
C ASP A 21 -8.56 -6.05 -3.71
N LYS A 22 -8.20 -4.97 -4.43
CA LYS A 22 -7.14 -4.99 -5.45
C LYS A 22 -5.77 -5.18 -4.81
N PHE A 23 -5.55 -4.54 -3.66
CA PHE A 23 -4.33 -4.69 -2.87
C PHE A 23 -4.18 -6.12 -2.35
N ASP A 24 -5.22 -6.66 -1.72
CA ASP A 24 -5.21 -8.03 -1.18
C ASP A 24 -4.95 -9.07 -2.28
N LYS A 25 -5.57 -8.88 -3.45
CA LYS A 25 -5.29 -9.72 -4.62
C LYS A 25 -3.84 -9.62 -5.07
N ALA A 26 -3.29 -8.40 -5.17
CA ALA A 26 -1.92 -8.19 -5.59
C ALA A 26 -0.90 -8.80 -4.59
N VAL A 27 -1.17 -8.70 -3.28
CA VAL A 27 -0.39 -9.37 -2.23
C VAL A 27 -0.44 -10.88 -2.39
N SER A 28 -1.62 -11.46 -2.61
CA SER A 28 -1.78 -12.90 -2.83
C SER A 28 -1.03 -13.40 -4.08
N GLU A 29 -0.98 -12.58 -5.13
CA GLU A 29 -0.25 -12.86 -6.37
C GLU A 29 1.25 -12.50 -6.28
N LYS A 30 1.69 -11.91 -5.16
CA LYS A 30 3.04 -11.35 -4.96
C LYS A 30 3.46 -10.36 -6.06
N ASN A 31 2.50 -9.60 -6.58
CA ASN A 31 2.74 -8.65 -7.65
C ASN A 31 3.19 -7.30 -7.08
N VAL A 32 4.49 -7.16 -6.84
CA VAL A 32 5.10 -6.00 -6.18
C VAL A 32 4.84 -4.71 -6.95
N ASP A 33 4.95 -4.70 -8.28
CA ASP A 33 4.69 -3.51 -9.10
C ASP A 33 3.26 -2.98 -8.93
N VAL A 34 2.27 -3.89 -8.89
CA VAL A 34 0.87 -3.51 -8.66
C VAL A 34 0.65 -2.99 -7.25
N ILE A 35 1.31 -3.60 -6.26
CA ILE A 35 1.24 -3.16 -4.86
C ILE A 35 1.79 -1.75 -4.71
N ILE A 36 2.97 -1.47 -5.28
CA ILE A 36 3.57 -0.13 -5.28
C ILE A 36 2.63 0.88 -5.92
N SER A 37 2.09 0.56 -7.10
CA SER A 37 1.17 1.45 -7.83
C SER A 37 -0.07 1.81 -7.00
N ILE A 38 -0.65 0.82 -6.29
CA ILE A 38 -1.81 1.04 -5.42
C ILE A 38 -1.46 1.92 -4.22
N LEU A 39 -0.30 1.68 -3.60
CA LEU A 39 0.14 2.44 -2.44
C LEU A 39 0.45 3.91 -2.80
N GLU A 40 1.01 4.15 -3.98
CA GLU A 40 1.21 5.50 -4.52
C GLU A 40 -0.12 6.21 -4.80
N GLU A 41 -1.14 5.49 -5.30
CA GLU A 41 -2.50 6.02 -5.54
C GLU A 41 -3.20 6.49 -4.25
N VAL A 42 -2.81 5.92 -3.09
CA VAL A 42 -3.25 6.36 -1.76
C VAL A 42 -2.25 7.27 -1.04
N GLU A 43 -1.40 7.95 -1.81
CA GLU A 43 -0.43 8.96 -1.34
C GLU A 43 0.55 8.42 -0.28
N LEU A 44 0.91 7.14 -0.37
CA LEU A 44 2.04 6.59 0.36
C LEU A 44 3.31 6.75 -0.47
N THR A 45 4.43 6.94 0.21
CA THR A 45 5.74 7.24 -0.38
C THR A 45 6.75 6.17 -0.01
N GLY A 46 7.88 6.13 -0.72
CA GLY A 46 8.91 5.07 -0.67
C GLY A 46 9.13 4.44 0.71
N SER A 47 9.44 5.23 1.75
CA SER A 47 9.68 4.67 3.09
C SER A 47 8.48 3.89 3.66
N ASN A 48 7.25 4.39 3.49
CA ASN A 48 6.04 3.68 3.92
C ASN A 48 5.80 2.43 3.06
N ILE A 49 6.05 2.53 1.76
CA ILE A 49 5.90 1.43 0.82
C ILE A 49 6.86 0.29 1.17
N ASP A 50 8.13 0.59 1.42
CA ASP A 50 9.15 -0.38 1.83
C ASP A 50 8.74 -1.13 3.11
N GLU A 51 8.21 -0.43 4.13
CA GLU A 51 7.73 -1.06 5.36
C GLU A 51 6.54 -2.00 5.11
N ILE A 52 5.62 -1.61 4.24
CA ILE A 52 4.46 -2.45 3.87
C ILE A 52 4.90 -3.68 3.08
N LEU A 53 5.84 -3.53 2.15
CA LEU A 53 6.41 -4.64 1.39
C LEU A 53 7.14 -5.63 2.31
N LYS A 54 7.91 -5.13 3.29
CA LYS A 54 8.57 -5.95 4.32
C LYS A 54 7.55 -6.67 5.21
N PHE A 55 6.54 -5.96 5.69
CA PHE A 55 5.48 -6.54 6.53
C PHE A 55 4.77 -7.71 5.84
N ASN A 56 4.50 -7.56 4.54
CA ASN A 56 3.90 -8.59 3.69
C ASN A 56 4.90 -9.65 3.18
N LYS A 57 6.17 -9.60 3.61
CA LYS A 57 7.24 -10.53 3.21
C LYS A 57 7.44 -10.63 1.69
N LEU A 58 7.27 -9.49 1.00
CA LEU A 58 7.44 -9.37 -0.44
C LEU A 58 8.87 -8.99 -0.82
N ILE A 59 9.60 -8.37 0.10
CA ILE A 59 11.02 -8.05 -0.01
C ILE A 59 11.75 -8.50 1.26
N ASP A 60 13.02 -8.83 1.13
CA ASP A 60 13.85 -9.31 2.23
C ASP A 60 14.26 -8.17 3.18
N GLN A 61 14.46 -8.50 4.45
CA GLN A 61 15.03 -7.56 5.41
C GLN A 61 16.56 -7.58 5.23
N VAL A 62 17.07 -6.65 4.42
CA VAL A 62 18.52 -6.39 4.29
C VAL A 62 19.09 -5.91 5.62
#